data_AF-A0A6C0DI56-F1
#
_entry.id   AF-A0A6C0DI56-F1
#
_cell.length_a   1.000
_cell.length_b   1.000
_cell.length_c   1.000
_cell.angle_alpha   90.00
_cell.angle_beta   90.00
_cell.angle_gamma   90.00
#
_symmetry.space_group_name_H-M   'P 1'
#
loop_
_entity.id
_entity.type
_entity.pdbx_description
1 polymer ?
#
loop_
_entity_poly.entity_id
_entity_poly.type
_entity_poly.pdbx_seq_one_letter_code
_entity_poly.pdbx_strand_id
1 'polypeptide(L)'
;MKQNNKIALFLALLLIPTSVFSYVPLLSITKLSKKISLSNDDLFADTTSNTASRFRDEAAKLRKEAAELEIALREEARSKGVPEEMINKLIPITVSKLTTNKKEKNHKGLLAKDIRNKLGFLTSGDAIRITSELDRLKENNIITKWNSKNLIEPYFDINNYQLKAKTNIDPVNLKLDDVGFVYQNVFIVAIVIGSVCGLSANFIGGQIGFLFGYISALFPIILVGIGSIAPGIIGEVLYNFKLTINEETKKRHVRKNAGKFLAGYVAGLPVARFNQGEPSNTVEFFQLRPFGKSIIEDNLMFAKSKFTQNDIARISIVCLASSVAECIEFGIASGTNPGDVSLLNELMNSIEPPIKPEQAQNHIRWSAITAWEILDQYKEEYQRLVIAFEKGQSMEECISIIEGEGDL
;
A
#
# COMPACT_ATOMS: atom_id res chain seq x y z
N MET A 1 -6.69 43.38 -23.55
CA MET A 1 -5.45 42.83 -22.95
C MET A 1 -5.16 43.30 -21.52
N LYS A 2 -6.17 43.73 -20.72
CA LYS A 2 -6.00 44.21 -19.33
C LYS A 2 -6.86 43.48 -18.28
N GLN A 3 -7.55 42.41 -18.68
CA GLN A 3 -8.51 41.68 -17.84
C GLN A 3 -7.97 40.33 -17.33
N ASN A 4 -6.94 39.77 -17.99
CA ASN A 4 -6.31 38.51 -17.59
C ASN A 4 -5.34 38.65 -16.39
N ASN A 5 -4.92 39.86 -16.04
CA ASN A 5 -4.04 40.08 -14.89
C ASN A 5 -4.77 40.17 -13.54
N LYS A 6 -6.10 40.30 -13.52
CA LYS A 6 -6.88 40.40 -12.26
C LYS A 6 -7.27 39.03 -11.71
N ILE A 7 -7.42 38.01 -12.56
CA ILE A 7 -7.68 36.63 -12.15
C ILE A 7 -6.39 36.00 -11.57
N ALA A 8 -5.22 36.37 -12.10
CA ALA A 8 -3.93 35.98 -11.54
C ALA A 8 -3.70 36.56 -10.12
N LEU A 9 -4.21 37.77 -9.82
CA LEU A 9 -4.10 38.38 -8.49
C LEU A 9 -5.03 37.71 -7.45
N PHE A 10 -6.19 37.20 -7.89
CA PHE A 10 -7.14 36.48 -7.02
C PHE A 10 -6.66 35.05 -6.72
N LEU A 11 -5.94 34.43 -7.65
CA LEU A 11 -5.24 33.16 -7.44
C LEU A 11 -3.94 33.30 -6.63
N ALA A 12 -3.27 34.46 -6.70
CA ALA A 12 -2.08 34.73 -5.89
C ALA A 12 -2.38 34.92 -4.39
N LEU A 13 -3.60 35.33 -4.01
CA LEU A 13 -3.99 35.43 -2.58
C LEU A 13 -4.21 34.08 -1.89
N LEU A 14 -4.29 32.99 -2.65
CA LEU A 14 -4.29 31.61 -2.13
C LEU A 14 -2.87 31.06 -1.88
N LEU A 15 -1.82 31.83 -2.20
CA LEU A 15 -0.42 31.48 -1.95
C LEU A 15 0.11 32.18 -0.70
N ILE A 16 -0.37 31.77 0.49
CA ILE A 16 0.39 32.02 1.72
C ILE A 16 1.32 30.81 1.92
N PRO A 17 2.66 31.00 1.93
CA PRO A 17 3.58 29.91 2.22
C PRO A 17 3.33 29.40 3.63
N THR A 18 3.25 28.09 3.79
CA THR A 18 3.06 27.37 5.07
C THR A 18 4.22 27.55 6.06
N SER A 19 5.19 28.41 5.79
CA SER A 19 6.35 28.67 6.64
C SER A 19 6.06 29.57 7.85
N VAL A 20 4.80 29.99 8.09
CA VAL A 20 4.45 30.92 9.18
C VAL A 20 3.87 30.24 10.44
N PHE A 21 3.57 28.94 10.41
CA PHE A 21 2.89 28.27 11.55
C PHE A 21 3.70 27.15 12.21
N SER A 22 5.00 27.36 12.41
CA SER A 22 5.88 26.45 13.17
C SER A 22 6.18 26.87 14.61
N TYR A 23 5.47 27.85 15.18
CA TYR A 23 5.71 28.28 16.56
C TYR A 23 4.41 28.48 17.34
N VAL A 24 3.86 27.38 17.86
CA VAL A 24 3.12 27.40 19.12
C VAL A 24 3.65 26.25 19.97
N PRO A 25 4.34 26.51 21.10
CA PRO A 25 4.90 25.45 21.92
C PRO A 25 3.80 24.87 22.81
N LEU A 26 3.34 23.65 22.47
CA LEU A 26 2.59 22.83 23.42
C LEU A 26 3.58 22.18 24.38
N LEU A 27 3.41 22.47 25.67
CA LEU A 27 4.19 21.97 26.80
C LEU A 27 4.36 20.44 26.72
N SER A 28 5.62 20.01 26.61
CA SER A 28 6.01 18.62 26.47
C SER A 28 6.08 17.90 27.83
N ILE A 29 5.30 16.82 27.96
CA ILE A 29 5.33 15.86 29.09
C ILE A 29 6.61 14.96 29.05
N THR A 30 7.51 15.16 28.08
CA THR A 30 8.72 14.32 27.90
C THR A 30 9.87 14.60 28.88
N LYS A 31 9.78 15.62 29.73
CA LYS A 31 10.87 15.97 30.67
C LYS A 31 11.00 15.04 31.89
N LEU A 32 10.14 14.03 32.05
CA LEU A 32 10.22 13.12 33.20
C LEU A 32 10.92 11.77 32.94
N SER A 33 11.14 11.33 31.69
CA SER A 33 11.72 9.98 31.44
C SER A 33 13.22 9.97 31.16
N LYS A 34 13.87 11.14 31.03
CA LYS A 34 15.27 11.24 30.57
C LYS A 34 16.33 11.07 31.68
N LYS A 35 15.96 10.56 32.86
CA LYS A 35 16.89 10.40 33.99
C LYS A 35 17.21 8.96 34.40
N ILE A 36 16.76 7.96 33.65
CA ILE A 36 17.07 6.54 33.92
C ILE A 36 17.41 5.84 32.60
N SER A 37 18.66 5.96 32.16
CA SER A 37 19.38 4.95 31.36
C SER A 37 20.73 5.56 30.98
N LEU A 38 21.73 5.28 31.80
CA LEU A 38 23.13 5.50 31.50
C LEU A 38 23.86 4.20 31.78
N SER A 39 24.82 3.92 30.89
CA SER A 39 25.85 2.87 30.89
C SER A 39 25.40 1.42 30.72
N ASN A 40 25.66 0.81 29.54
CA ASN A 40 26.32 -0.51 29.39
C ASN A 40 26.45 -1.10 27.95
N ASP A 41 26.39 -0.33 26.85
CA ASP A 41 26.33 -0.95 25.50
C ASP A 41 27.62 -0.99 24.65
N ASP A 42 28.76 -0.44 25.09
CA ASP A 42 29.93 -0.30 24.20
C ASP A 42 30.98 -1.44 24.26
N LEU A 43 30.68 -2.61 24.82
CA LEU A 43 31.70 -3.68 24.96
C LEU A 43 31.35 -5.08 24.43
N PHE A 44 30.18 -5.29 23.81
CA PHE A 44 29.73 -6.65 23.39
C PHE A 44 29.44 -6.83 21.89
N ALA A 45 29.61 -5.81 21.05
CA ALA A 45 29.23 -5.85 19.63
C ALA A 45 30.25 -6.53 18.69
N ASP A 46 31.51 -6.68 19.10
CA ASP A 46 32.59 -7.06 18.16
C ASP A 46 32.83 -8.58 18.05
N THR A 47 32.51 -9.35 19.10
CA THR A 47 32.77 -10.80 19.15
C THR A 47 31.69 -11.65 18.45
N THR A 48 30.45 -11.15 18.39
CA THR A 48 29.30 -11.90 17.86
C THR A 48 29.20 -11.86 16.33
N SER A 49 29.63 -10.75 15.69
CA SER A 49 29.59 -10.61 14.23
C SER A 49 30.61 -11.52 13.53
N ASN A 50 31.81 -11.67 14.11
CA ASN A 50 32.90 -12.50 13.60
C ASN A 50 32.63 -14.01 13.69
N THR A 51 31.77 -14.42 14.63
CA THR A 51 31.43 -15.83 14.80
C THR A 51 30.32 -16.23 13.82
N ALA A 52 29.37 -15.34 13.54
CA ALA A 52 28.28 -15.57 12.59
C ALA A 52 28.76 -15.66 11.12
N SER A 53 29.79 -14.90 10.73
CA SER A 53 30.38 -14.99 9.39
C SER A 53 31.08 -16.34 9.17
N ARG A 54 31.86 -16.79 10.15
CA ARG A 54 32.54 -18.11 10.10
C ARG A 54 31.58 -19.28 9.92
N PHE A 55 30.46 -19.29 10.65
CA PHE A 55 29.45 -20.35 10.50
C PHE A 55 28.75 -20.33 9.13
N ARG A 56 28.58 -19.16 8.51
CA ARG A 56 28.01 -19.06 7.15
C ARG A 56 28.96 -19.61 6.10
N ASP A 57 30.26 -19.32 6.23
CA ASP A 57 31.28 -19.81 5.31
C ASP A 57 31.47 -21.32 5.43
N GLU A 58 31.45 -21.85 6.66
CA GLU A 58 31.52 -23.29 6.92
C GLU A 58 30.27 -24.03 6.40
N ALA A 59 29.07 -23.46 6.59
CA ALA A 59 27.84 -24.01 6.03
C ALA A 59 27.82 -23.99 4.49
N ALA A 60 28.40 -22.96 3.86
CA ALA A 60 28.53 -22.90 2.41
C ALA A 60 29.52 -23.95 1.87
N LYS A 61 30.61 -24.21 2.60
CA LYS A 61 31.58 -25.25 2.27
C LYS A 61 30.97 -26.65 2.37
N LEU A 62 30.27 -26.96 3.46
CA LEU A 62 29.59 -28.24 3.66
C LEU A 62 28.52 -28.53 2.59
N ARG A 63 27.82 -27.48 2.10
CA ARG A 63 26.87 -27.62 0.98
C ARG A 63 27.55 -27.98 -0.34
N LYS A 64 28.76 -27.47 -0.61
CA LYS A 64 29.53 -27.83 -1.81
C LYS A 64 30.03 -29.27 -1.72
N GLU A 65 30.59 -29.67 -0.58
CA GLU A 65 31.06 -31.04 -0.34
C GLU A 65 29.90 -32.05 -0.44
N ALA A 66 28.71 -31.71 0.07
CA ALA A 66 27.52 -32.53 -0.07
C ALA A 66 27.07 -32.71 -1.54
N ALA A 67 27.13 -31.63 -2.35
CA ALA A 67 26.78 -31.69 -3.76
C ALA A 67 27.78 -32.53 -4.58
N GLU A 68 29.08 -32.44 -4.27
CA GLU A 68 30.12 -33.24 -4.90
C GLU A 68 29.98 -34.73 -4.56
N LEU A 69 29.68 -35.05 -3.29
CA LEU A 69 29.40 -36.43 -2.86
C LEU A 69 28.17 -36.99 -3.57
N GLU A 70 27.13 -36.19 -3.76
CA GLU A 70 25.91 -36.62 -4.46
C GLU A 70 26.19 -37.00 -5.92
N ILE A 71 27.02 -36.21 -6.61
CA ILE A 71 27.45 -36.46 -7.99
C ILE A 71 28.29 -37.74 -8.07
N ALA A 72 29.25 -37.91 -7.15
CA ALA A 72 30.11 -39.09 -7.10
C ALA A 72 29.31 -40.39 -6.87
N LEU A 73 28.33 -40.37 -5.95
CA LEU A 73 27.46 -41.52 -5.67
C LEU A 73 26.61 -41.92 -6.88
N ARG A 74 26.15 -40.94 -7.67
CA ARG A 74 25.41 -41.17 -8.92
C ARG A 74 26.31 -41.73 -10.03
N GLU A 75 27.58 -41.37 -10.08
CA GLU A 75 28.55 -41.96 -11.02
C GLU A 75 28.91 -43.39 -10.65
N GLU A 76 29.08 -43.69 -9.36
CA GLU A 76 29.31 -45.05 -8.88
C GLU A 76 28.08 -45.95 -9.10
N ALA A 77 26.87 -45.44 -8.91
CA ALA A 77 25.65 -46.19 -9.22
C ALA A 77 25.51 -46.48 -10.72
N ARG A 78 25.91 -45.53 -11.59
CA ARG A 78 25.96 -45.73 -13.04
C ARG A 78 27.00 -46.78 -13.45
N SER A 79 28.18 -46.78 -12.85
CA SER A 79 29.23 -47.78 -13.15
C SER A 79 28.85 -49.19 -12.70
N LYS A 80 28.00 -49.32 -11.69
CA LYS A 80 27.44 -50.59 -11.22
C LYS A 80 26.19 -51.06 -11.99
N GLY A 81 25.79 -50.35 -13.05
CA GLY A 81 24.68 -50.75 -13.92
C GLY A 81 23.28 -50.56 -13.32
N VAL A 82 23.13 -49.67 -12.33
CA VAL A 82 21.83 -49.37 -11.73
C VAL A 82 20.99 -48.54 -12.72
N PRO A 83 19.70 -48.88 -12.96
CA PRO A 83 18.82 -48.10 -13.82
C PRO A 83 18.62 -46.67 -13.32
N GLU A 84 18.61 -45.71 -14.23
CA GLU A 84 18.60 -44.26 -13.93
C GLU A 84 17.35 -43.81 -13.14
N GLU A 85 16.23 -44.50 -13.33
CA GLU A 85 15.00 -44.31 -12.57
C GLU A 85 15.16 -44.66 -11.09
N MET A 86 15.94 -45.70 -10.78
CA MET A 86 16.23 -46.14 -9.42
C MET A 86 17.27 -45.23 -8.76
N ILE A 87 18.25 -44.73 -9.52
CA ILE A 87 19.21 -43.71 -9.06
C ILE A 87 18.51 -42.42 -8.63
N ASN A 88 17.55 -41.95 -9.44
CA ASN A 88 16.80 -40.72 -9.14
C ASN A 88 15.89 -40.84 -7.91
N LYS A 89 15.44 -42.06 -7.59
CA LYS A 89 14.62 -42.34 -6.41
C LYS A 89 15.45 -42.51 -5.12
N LEU A 90 16.67 -43.04 -5.23
CA LEU A 90 17.55 -43.29 -4.09
C LEU A 90 18.45 -42.10 -3.74
N ILE A 91 18.80 -41.27 -4.72
CA ILE A 91 19.67 -40.11 -4.55
C ILE A 91 19.01 -38.90 -5.24
N PRO A 92 18.00 -38.25 -4.63
CA PRO A 92 17.31 -37.13 -5.25
C PRO A 92 18.20 -35.87 -5.29
N ILE A 93 18.36 -35.28 -6.49
CA ILE A 93 19.11 -34.02 -6.68
C ILE A 93 18.47 -32.91 -5.87
N THR A 94 19.20 -32.44 -4.86
CA THR A 94 18.88 -31.19 -4.19
C THR A 94 19.33 -30.06 -5.10
N VAL A 95 18.41 -29.59 -5.94
CA VAL A 95 18.67 -28.69 -7.08
C VAL A 95 19.51 -27.46 -6.68
N SER A 96 20.78 -27.49 -7.07
CA SER A 96 21.46 -26.29 -7.55
C SER A 96 21.57 -26.40 -9.06
N LYS A 97 21.00 -25.42 -9.77
CA LYS A 97 21.02 -25.31 -11.24
C LYS A 97 22.47 -25.35 -11.74
N LEU A 98 22.83 -26.36 -12.52
CA LEU A 98 23.83 -26.23 -13.58
C LEU A 98 23.44 -27.09 -14.80
N THR A 99 23.00 -26.39 -15.86
CA THR A 99 23.13 -26.70 -17.29
C THR A 99 22.93 -28.12 -17.80
N THR A 100 21.85 -28.35 -18.55
CA THR A 100 21.87 -28.45 -20.03
C THR A 100 20.47 -28.79 -20.56
N ASN A 101 19.79 -27.82 -21.17
CA ASN A 101 19.11 -27.98 -22.47
C ASN A 101 18.48 -26.65 -22.86
N LYS A 102 19.24 -25.91 -23.68
CA LYS A 102 18.79 -24.72 -24.38
C LYS A 102 17.81 -25.16 -25.48
N LYS A 103 16.56 -25.43 -25.11
CA LYS A 103 15.45 -25.12 -26.01
C LYS A 103 15.18 -23.63 -25.80
N GLU A 104 15.71 -22.82 -26.70
CA GLU A 104 15.21 -21.48 -26.99
C GLU A 104 13.72 -21.59 -27.29
N LYS A 105 12.90 -21.58 -26.24
CA LYS A 105 11.55 -21.06 -26.35
C LYS A 105 11.72 -19.55 -26.20
N ASN A 106 11.55 -18.85 -27.31
CA ASN A 106 11.26 -17.44 -27.34
C ASN A 106 10.22 -17.11 -26.24
N HIS A 107 10.66 -16.60 -25.10
CA HIS A 107 9.80 -15.77 -24.28
C HIS A 107 9.65 -14.46 -25.05
N LYS A 108 8.65 -14.43 -25.96
CA LYS A 108 8.11 -13.17 -26.42
C LYS A 108 7.65 -12.45 -25.16
N GLY A 109 8.25 -11.29 -24.88
CA GLY A 109 7.84 -10.44 -23.76
C GLY A 109 6.34 -10.23 -23.79
N LEU A 110 5.72 -10.41 -22.65
CA LEU A 110 4.30 -10.27 -22.41
C LEU A 110 3.94 -8.79 -22.54
N LEU A 111 3.64 -8.36 -23.77
CA LEU A 111 3.16 -7.01 -24.01
C LEU A 111 1.84 -6.80 -23.27
N ALA A 112 1.62 -5.60 -22.74
CA ALA A 112 0.34 -5.21 -22.19
C ALA A 112 -0.83 -5.41 -23.19
N LYS A 113 -0.55 -5.39 -24.50
CA LYS A 113 -1.50 -5.75 -25.56
C LYS A 113 -1.96 -7.21 -25.46
N ASP A 114 -1.05 -8.14 -25.15
CA ASP A 114 -1.38 -9.55 -24.98
C ASP A 114 -2.18 -9.77 -23.70
N ILE A 115 -1.82 -9.08 -22.62
CA ILE A 115 -2.60 -9.08 -21.37
C ILE A 115 -4.00 -8.51 -21.61
N ARG A 116 -4.12 -7.37 -22.30
CA ARG A 116 -5.40 -6.74 -22.65
C ARG A 116 -6.26 -7.64 -23.53
N ASN A 117 -5.68 -8.27 -24.55
CA ASN A 117 -6.41 -9.19 -25.42
C ASN A 117 -6.91 -10.43 -24.67
N LYS A 118 -6.15 -10.90 -23.67
CA LYS A 118 -6.47 -12.10 -22.88
C LYS A 118 -7.42 -11.84 -21.71
N LEU A 119 -7.27 -10.71 -21.02
CA LEU A 119 -8.21 -10.25 -19.98
C LEU A 119 -9.56 -9.87 -20.61
N GLY A 120 -9.60 -9.52 -21.90
CA GLY A 120 -10.77 -8.95 -22.53
C GLY A 120 -11.09 -7.57 -21.93
N PHE A 121 -12.12 -6.90 -22.42
CA PHE A 121 -12.60 -5.63 -21.87
C PHE A 121 -13.22 -5.79 -20.48
N LEU A 122 -12.44 -6.28 -19.51
CA LEU A 122 -12.79 -6.32 -18.09
C LEU A 122 -12.60 -4.94 -17.50
N THR A 123 -13.42 -4.00 -17.98
CA THR A 123 -13.72 -2.77 -17.28
C THR A 123 -14.55 -3.13 -16.06
N SER A 124 -13.84 -3.49 -14.99
CA SER A 124 -14.21 -3.36 -13.57
C SER A 124 -15.68 -3.63 -13.22
N GLY A 125 -16.00 -4.85 -12.81
CA GLY A 125 -17.33 -5.14 -12.26
C GLY A 125 -17.59 -6.57 -11.80
N ASP A 126 -16.86 -7.56 -12.31
CA ASP A 126 -17.07 -8.97 -11.95
C ASP A 126 -15.81 -9.60 -11.37
N ALA A 127 -15.84 -9.80 -10.04
CA ALA A 127 -14.74 -10.40 -9.28
C ALA A 127 -14.38 -11.79 -9.78
N ILE A 128 -15.39 -12.62 -10.04
CA ILE A 128 -15.23 -14.04 -10.41
C ILE A 128 -14.53 -14.14 -11.77
N ARG A 129 -14.93 -13.28 -12.70
CA ARG A 129 -14.34 -13.26 -14.04
C ARG A 129 -12.89 -12.80 -14.01
N ILE A 130 -12.57 -11.75 -13.23
CA ILE A 130 -11.19 -11.27 -13.08
C ILE A 130 -10.31 -12.35 -12.45
N THR A 131 -10.74 -12.98 -11.36
CA THR A 131 -9.96 -14.04 -10.71
C THR A 131 -9.79 -15.24 -11.65
N SER A 132 -10.85 -15.69 -12.32
CA SER A 132 -10.80 -16.84 -13.21
C SER A 132 -9.87 -16.62 -14.41
N GLU A 133 -9.85 -15.42 -15.00
CA GLU A 133 -8.93 -15.13 -16.10
C GLU A 133 -7.49 -15.03 -15.62
N LEU A 134 -7.23 -14.39 -14.47
CA LEU A 134 -5.88 -14.32 -13.90
C LEU A 134 -5.36 -15.72 -13.50
N ASP A 135 -6.21 -16.55 -12.89
CA ASP A 135 -5.86 -17.93 -12.55
C ASP A 135 -5.59 -18.75 -13.83
N ARG A 136 -6.40 -18.58 -14.89
CA ARG A 136 -6.14 -19.21 -16.20
C ARG A 136 -4.82 -18.75 -16.81
N LEU A 137 -4.47 -17.47 -16.69
CA LEU A 137 -3.17 -16.96 -17.16
C LEU A 137 -2.01 -17.56 -16.36
N LYS A 138 -2.20 -17.73 -15.05
CA LYS A 138 -1.20 -18.35 -14.17
C LYS A 138 -1.01 -19.83 -14.48
N GLU A 139 -2.09 -20.58 -14.68
CA GLU A 139 -2.06 -21.98 -15.10
C GLU A 139 -1.35 -22.18 -16.45
N ASN A 140 -1.52 -21.23 -17.37
CA ASN A 140 -0.82 -21.22 -18.65
C ASN A 140 0.64 -20.74 -18.56
N ASN A 141 1.17 -20.48 -17.37
CA ASN A 141 2.51 -19.93 -17.12
C ASN A 141 2.79 -18.60 -17.84
N ILE A 142 1.74 -17.78 -18.02
CA ILE A 142 1.86 -16.45 -18.62
C ILE A 142 2.18 -15.41 -17.53
N ILE A 143 1.53 -15.55 -16.38
CA ILE A 143 1.79 -14.72 -15.20
C ILE A 143 2.22 -15.60 -14.04
N THR A 144 3.03 -15.06 -13.13
CA THR A 144 3.65 -15.82 -12.04
C THR A 144 3.38 -15.24 -10.66
N LYS A 145 3.21 -13.91 -10.56
CA LYS A 145 3.16 -13.19 -9.28
C LYS A 145 1.74 -13.06 -8.74
N TRP A 146 0.71 -13.17 -9.57
CA TRP A 146 -0.69 -13.21 -9.13
C TRP A 146 -0.92 -14.31 -8.07
N ASN A 147 -1.55 -13.97 -6.94
CA ASN A 147 -1.89 -14.92 -5.88
C ASN A 147 -0.69 -15.83 -5.49
N SER A 148 0.51 -15.25 -5.45
CA SER A 148 1.76 -15.98 -5.18
C SER A 148 2.10 -16.03 -3.69
N LYS A 149 1.53 -15.12 -2.89
CA LYS A 149 1.73 -15.13 -1.44
C LYS A 149 0.89 -16.23 -0.79
N ASN A 150 1.56 -17.15 -0.09
CA ASN A 150 0.86 -18.16 0.71
C ASN A 150 0.26 -17.51 1.96
N LEU A 151 -1.07 -17.55 2.05
CA LEU A 151 -1.87 -16.98 3.13
C LEU A 151 -2.85 -18.02 3.71
N ILE A 152 -2.56 -19.32 3.54
CA ILE A 152 -3.46 -20.41 3.95
C ILE A 152 -3.49 -20.55 5.48
N GLU A 153 -2.33 -20.40 6.13
CA GLU A 153 -2.18 -20.48 7.59
C GLU A 153 -1.34 -19.31 8.12
N PRO A 154 -1.93 -18.11 8.23
CA PRO A 154 -1.22 -16.95 8.75
C PRO A 154 -0.92 -17.10 10.25
N TYR A 155 0.33 -16.83 10.63
CA TYR A 155 0.74 -16.77 12.04
C TYR A 155 0.63 -15.33 12.55
N PHE A 156 -0.48 -15.02 13.21
CA PHE A 156 -0.79 -13.64 13.63
C PHE A 156 -0.06 -13.16 14.87
N ASP A 157 0.53 -14.05 15.68
CA ASP A 157 1.10 -13.69 16.98
C ASP A 157 2.42 -12.90 16.82
N ILE A 158 2.26 -11.60 16.63
CA ILE A 158 3.33 -10.67 16.30
C ILE A 158 3.35 -9.48 17.27
N ASN A 159 4.52 -9.23 17.83
CA ASN A 159 4.77 -8.13 18.77
C ASN A 159 5.37 -6.90 18.08
N ASN A 160 5.28 -5.73 18.74
CA ASN A 160 5.87 -4.48 18.24
C ASN A 160 7.36 -4.59 17.94
N TYR A 161 8.10 -5.37 18.74
CA TYR A 161 9.53 -5.59 18.53
C TYR A 161 9.81 -6.33 17.21
N GLN A 162 9.01 -7.34 16.87
CA GLN A 162 9.17 -8.09 15.62
C GLN A 162 8.85 -7.22 14.39
N LEU A 163 7.82 -6.37 14.48
CA LEU A 163 7.53 -5.38 13.45
C LEU A 163 8.71 -4.44 13.23
N LYS A 164 9.23 -3.83 14.30
CA LYS A 164 10.36 -2.91 14.22
C LYS A 164 11.64 -3.59 13.73
N ALA A 165 11.97 -4.77 14.28
CA ALA A 165 13.19 -5.48 13.93
C ALA A 165 13.21 -5.91 12.45
N LYS A 166 12.04 -6.22 11.88
CA LYS A 166 11.93 -6.70 10.49
C LYS A 166 11.78 -5.57 9.48
N THR A 167 10.94 -4.58 9.78
CA THR A 167 10.56 -3.54 8.82
C THR A 167 11.32 -2.23 9.04
N ASN A 168 11.96 -2.06 10.19
CA ASN A 168 12.48 -0.78 10.69
C ASN A 168 11.41 0.32 10.84
N ILE A 169 10.12 -0.06 10.86
CA ILE A 169 8.99 0.86 11.04
C ILE A 169 8.49 0.75 12.48
N ASP A 170 8.42 1.88 13.17
CA ASP A 170 7.75 1.95 14.47
C ASP A 170 6.23 1.85 14.29
N PRO A 171 5.50 1.08 15.12
CA PRO A 171 4.04 0.91 14.98
C PRO A 171 3.27 2.25 14.91
N VAL A 172 3.75 3.28 15.62
CA VAL A 172 3.16 4.63 15.65
C VAL A 172 3.29 5.33 14.29
N ASN A 173 4.34 5.02 13.52
CA ASN A 173 4.60 5.64 12.23
C ASN A 173 3.63 5.19 11.14
N LEU A 174 2.87 4.11 11.36
CA LEU A 174 1.81 3.67 10.45
C LEU A 174 0.59 4.60 10.46
N LYS A 175 0.44 5.43 11.50
CA LYS A 175 -0.62 6.44 11.62
C LYS A 175 -2.01 5.92 11.24
N LEU A 176 -2.42 4.85 11.91
CA LEU A 176 -3.76 4.25 11.74
C LEU A 176 -4.85 5.07 12.41
N ASP A 177 -4.47 5.89 13.38
CA ASP A 177 -5.28 6.81 14.18
C ASP A 177 -5.37 8.22 13.57
N ASP A 178 -4.45 8.60 12.69
CA ASP A 178 -4.47 9.87 11.93
C ASP A 178 -5.43 9.77 10.72
N VAL A 179 -6.67 9.37 11.01
CA VAL A 179 -7.79 9.29 10.06
C VAL A 179 -8.67 10.50 10.23
N GLY A 180 -8.26 11.64 9.67
CA GLY A 180 -8.98 12.87 9.97
C GLY A 180 -8.70 14.03 9.04
N PHE A 181 -9.78 14.66 8.63
CA PHE A 181 -9.73 16.03 8.18
C PHE A 181 -9.78 16.95 9.40
N VAL A 182 -8.78 17.82 9.57
CA VAL A 182 -8.78 18.82 10.65
C VAL A 182 -9.76 19.95 10.28
N TYR A 183 -11.05 19.69 10.50
CA TYR A 183 -12.17 20.60 10.23
C TYR A 183 -11.94 21.98 10.79
N GLN A 184 -11.39 22.02 12.00
CA GLN A 184 -11.12 23.25 12.73
C GLN A 184 -10.20 24.18 11.95
N ASN A 185 -9.13 23.66 11.34
CA ASN A 185 -8.17 24.49 10.60
C ASN A 185 -8.82 25.09 9.35
N VAL A 186 -9.63 24.32 8.65
CA VAL A 186 -10.30 24.77 7.42
C VAL A 186 -11.40 25.78 7.73
N PHE A 187 -12.12 25.57 8.82
CA PHE A 187 -13.11 26.52 9.30
C PHE A 187 -12.47 27.86 9.68
N ILE A 188 -11.34 27.83 10.40
CA ILE A 188 -10.59 29.05 10.74
C ILE A 188 -10.14 29.78 9.48
N VAL A 189 -9.55 29.08 8.51
CA VAL A 189 -9.15 29.68 7.22
C VAL A 189 -10.35 30.26 6.48
N ALA A 190 -11.49 29.56 6.47
CA ALA A 190 -12.72 30.03 5.84
C ALA A 190 -13.25 31.31 6.49
N ILE A 191 -13.21 31.43 7.83
CA ILE A 191 -13.57 32.66 8.55
C ILE A 191 -12.64 33.81 8.18
N VAL A 192 -11.33 33.56 8.12
CA VAL A 192 -10.34 34.60 7.76
C VAL A 192 -10.59 35.10 6.34
N ILE A 193 -10.74 34.19 5.37
CA ILE A 193 -11.06 34.55 3.98
C ILE A 193 -12.39 35.28 3.90
N GLY A 194 -13.45 34.76 4.54
CA GLY A 194 -14.77 35.38 4.56
C GLY A 194 -14.76 36.79 5.19
N SER A 195 -13.91 37.01 6.17
CA SER A 195 -13.75 38.32 6.82
C SER A 195 -12.99 39.30 5.94
N VAL A 196 -11.88 38.88 5.32
CA VAL A 196 -11.10 39.72 4.39
C VAL A 196 -11.92 40.07 3.14
N CYS A 197 -12.60 39.09 2.55
CA CYS A 197 -13.49 39.30 1.41
C CYS A 197 -14.68 40.21 1.79
N GLY A 198 -15.24 40.05 2.99
CA GLY A 198 -16.31 40.91 3.50
C GLY A 198 -15.87 42.35 3.69
N LEU A 199 -14.68 42.57 4.28
CA LEU A 199 -14.10 43.91 4.44
C LEU A 199 -13.77 44.56 3.10
N SER A 200 -13.25 43.77 2.14
CA SER A 200 -12.91 44.28 0.81
C SER A 200 -14.14 44.67 -0.04
N ALA A 201 -15.32 44.15 0.31
CA ALA A 201 -16.58 44.52 -0.31
C ALA A 201 -16.88 46.03 -0.18
N ASN A 202 -16.41 46.67 0.89
CA ASN A 202 -16.56 48.11 1.11
C ASN A 202 -15.81 48.95 0.07
N PHE A 203 -14.71 48.45 -0.50
CA PHE A 203 -13.97 49.16 -1.56
C PHE A 203 -14.65 49.09 -2.93
N ILE A 204 -15.48 48.07 -3.18
CA ILE A 204 -16.25 47.94 -4.42
C ILE A 204 -17.44 48.90 -4.41
N GLY A 205 -18.09 49.04 -3.25
CA GLY A 205 -19.24 49.93 -3.06
C GLY A 205 -20.50 49.53 -3.84
N GLY A 206 -21.57 50.29 -3.64
CA GLY A 206 -22.86 50.08 -4.31
C GLY A 206 -23.54 48.74 -3.99
N GLN A 207 -24.56 48.38 -4.79
CA GLN A 207 -25.33 47.14 -4.61
C GLN A 207 -24.48 45.87 -4.78
N ILE A 208 -23.44 45.94 -5.62
CA ILE A 208 -22.52 44.82 -5.89
C ILE A 208 -21.63 44.56 -4.67
N GLY A 209 -21.14 45.61 -4.00
CA GLY A 209 -20.41 45.49 -2.74
C GLY A 209 -21.23 44.81 -1.64
N PHE A 210 -22.51 45.20 -1.47
CA PHE A 210 -23.39 44.54 -0.51
C PHE A 210 -23.58 43.05 -0.81
N LEU A 211 -23.86 42.69 -2.07
CA LEU A 211 -24.01 41.28 -2.47
C LEU A 211 -22.73 40.47 -2.18
N PHE A 212 -21.56 41.04 -2.51
CA PHE A 212 -20.27 40.39 -2.25
C PHE A 212 -20.02 40.20 -0.75
N GLY A 213 -20.34 41.19 0.07
CA GLY A 213 -20.27 41.10 1.54
C GLY A 213 -21.16 39.99 2.11
N TYR A 214 -22.41 39.88 1.64
CA TYR A 214 -23.32 38.81 2.06
C TYR A 214 -22.84 37.42 1.64
N ILE A 215 -22.36 37.24 0.40
CA ILE A 215 -21.79 35.96 -0.08
C ILE A 215 -20.57 35.57 0.76
N SER A 216 -19.73 36.55 1.09
CA SER A 216 -18.54 36.34 1.92
C SER A 216 -18.87 35.88 3.34
N ALA A 217 -19.91 36.44 3.95
CA ALA A 217 -20.41 36.02 5.25
C ALA A 217 -21.11 34.64 5.21
N LEU A 218 -21.72 34.29 4.08
CA LEU A 218 -22.38 33.00 3.85
C LEU A 218 -21.38 31.85 3.68
N PHE A 219 -20.18 32.12 3.16
CA PHE A 219 -19.18 31.09 2.84
C PHE A 219 -18.79 30.19 4.04
N PRO A 220 -18.42 30.71 5.23
CA PRO A 220 -18.15 29.86 6.39
C PRO A 220 -19.38 29.06 6.84
N ILE A 221 -20.58 29.63 6.72
CA ILE A 221 -21.84 28.98 7.12
C ILE A 221 -22.13 27.79 6.21
N ILE A 222 -21.99 27.96 4.89
CA ILE A 222 -22.13 26.87 3.91
C ILE A 222 -21.08 25.78 4.18
N LEU A 223 -19.84 26.16 4.46
CA LEU A 223 -18.77 25.21 4.74
C LEU A 223 -19.06 24.35 5.97
N VAL A 224 -19.61 24.95 7.04
CA VAL A 224 -20.11 24.19 8.21
C VAL A 224 -21.27 23.30 7.82
N GLY A 225 -22.26 23.80 7.06
CA GLY A 225 -23.41 23.03 6.62
C GLY A 225 -23.03 21.78 5.83
N ILE A 226 -22.11 21.90 4.87
CA ILE A 226 -21.58 20.76 4.11
C ILE A 226 -20.77 19.84 5.03
N GLY A 227 -19.91 20.40 5.88
CA GLY A 227 -19.09 19.65 6.83
C GLY A 227 -19.91 18.82 7.83
N SER A 228 -21.12 19.28 8.20
CA SER A 228 -22.03 18.55 9.08
C SER A 228 -22.73 17.37 8.40
N ILE A 229 -22.93 17.42 7.07
CA ILE A 229 -23.63 16.37 6.33
C ILE A 229 -22.63 15.35 5.79
N ALA A 230 -21.55 15.82 5.17
CA ALA A 230 -20.63 15.00 4.41
C ALA A 230 -19.19 15.51 4.56
N PRO A 231 -18.55 15.23 5.70
CA PRO A 231 -17.21 15.72 5.94
C PRO A 231 -16.16 15.20 4.92
N GLY A 232 -16.39 14.00 4.36
CA GLY A 232 -15.49 13.42 3.36
C GLY A 232 -15.29 14.30 2.12
N ILE A 233 -16.32 15.02 1.67
CA ILE A 233 -16.29 15.81 0.42
C ILE A 233 -15.29 16.96 0.52
N ILE A 234 -15.31 17.70 1.63
CA ILE A 234 -14.41 18.82 1.85
C ILE A 234 -12.96 18.32 1.98
N GLY A 235 -12.78 17.18 2.67
CA GLY A 235 -11.50 16.52 2.80
C GLY A 235 -10.89 16.12 1.45
N GLU A 236 -11.70 15.50 0.58
CA GLU A 236 -11.28 15.07 -0.76
C GLU A 236 -10.88 16.25 -1.64
N VAL A 237 -11.69 17.30 -1.68
CA VAL A 237 -11.39 18.52 -2.47
C VAL A 237 -10.07 19.14 -2.02
N LEU A 238 -9.86 19.31 -0.71
CA LEU A 238 -8.63 19.89 -0.20
C LEU A 238 -7.41 18.98 -0.38
N TYR A 239 -7.60 17.67 -0.31
CA TYR A 239 -6.55 16.71 -0.62
C TYR A 239 -6.13 16.82 -2.08
N ASN A 240 -7.08 16.93 -3.01
CA ASN A 240 -6.80 17.17 -4.43
C ASN A 240 -6.05 18.49 -4.66
N PHE A 241 -6.44 19.57 -3.96
CA PHE A 241 -5.67 20.81 -3.99
C PHE A 241 -4.24 20.65 -3.47
N LYS A 242 -4.04 19.93 -2.36
CA LYS A 242 -2.70 19.63 -1.83
C LYS A 242 -1.86 18.81 -2.82
N LEU A 243 -2.46 17.88 -3.54
CA LEU A 243 -1.77 17.08 -4.55
C LEU A 243 -1.28 17.93 -5.72
N THR A 244 -2.01 18.97 -6.11
CA THR A 244 -1.60 19.90 -7.17
C THR A 244 -0.49 20.86 -6.73
N ILE A 245 -0.47 21.23 -5.46
CA ILE A 245 0.46 22.26 -4.94
C ILE A 245 1.76 21.64 -4.39
N ASN A 246 1.68 20.46 -3.77
CA ASN A 246 2.81 19.85 -3.08
C ASN A 246 3.26 18.55 -3.75
N GLU A 247 4.41 18.63 -4.42
CA GLU A 247 5.09 17.49 -5.06
C GLU A 247 5.40 16.34 -4.09
N GLU A 248 5.72 16.61 -2.83
CA GLU A 248 5.92 15.54 -1.85
C GLU A 248 4.62 14.79 -1.57
N THR A 249 3.50 15.51 -1.47
CA THR A 249 2.18 14.89 -1.25
C THR A 249 1.76 14.06 -2.45
N LYS A 250 2.04 14.54 -3.66
CA LYS A 250 1.86 13.78 -4.91
C LYS A 250 2.69 12.50 -4.92
N LYS A 251 3.99 12.59 -4.62
CA LYS A 251 4.91 11.44 -4.54
C LYS A 251 4.48 10.39 -3.50
N ARG A 252 3.97 10.83 -2.34
CA ARG A 252 3.39 9.95 -1.32
C ARG A 252 2.13 9.26 -1.84
N HIS A 253 1.23 10.02 -2.46
CA HIS A 253 -0.03 9.50 -2.99
C HIS A 253 0.18 8.42 -4.07
N VAL A 254 1.09 8.65 -5.03
CA VAL A 254 1.45 7.66 -6.06
C VAL A 254 1.98 6.38 -5.41
N ARG A 255 2.96 6.50 -4.51
CA ARG A 255 3.57 5.35 -3.81
C ARG A 255 2.54 4.55 -3.01
N LYS A 256 1.62 5.24 -2.34
CA LYS A 256 0.53 4.65 -1.57
C LYS A 256 -0.35 3.77 -2.45
N ASN A 257 -0.82 4.30 -3.58
CA ASN A 257 -1.70 3.58 -4.49
C ASN A 257 -1.00 2.43 -5.21
N ALA A 258 0.25 2.64 -5.65
CA ALA A 258 1.07 1.58 -6.27
C ALA A 258 1.35 0.43 -5.27
N GLY A 259 1.65 0.76 -4.01
CA GLY A 259 1.93 -0.23 -2.97
C GLY A 259 0.70 -1.06 -2.64
N LYS A 260 -0.46 -0.40 -2.54
CA LYS A 260 -1.76 -1.04 -2.41
C LYS A 260 -2.06 -1.99 -3.57
N PHE A 261 -1.79 -1.55 -4.81
CA PHE A 261 -2.02 -2.36 -6.00
C PHE A 261 -1.17 -3.63 -6.03
N LEU A 262 0.15 -3.49 -5.80
CA LEU A 262 1.08 -4.61 -5.79
C LEU A 262 0.72 -5.63 -4.69
N ALA A 263 0.44 -5.14 -3.48
CA ALA A 263 0.05 -6.00 -2.37
C ALA A 263 -1.23 -6.80 -2.67
N GLY A 264 -2.25 -6.15 -3.23
CA GLY A 264 -3.51 -6.83 -3.57
C GLY A 264 -3.35 -7.83 -4.71
N TYR A 265 -2.55 -7.52 -5.72
CA TYR A 265 -2.26 -8.44 -6.83
C TYR A 265 -1.54 -9.70 -6.35
N VAL A 266 -0.50 -9.54 -5.54
CA VAL A 266 0.29 -10.65 -4.99
C VAL A 266 -0.54 -11.49 -3.99
N ALA A 267 -1.43 -10.85 -3.23
CA ALA A 267 -2.38 -11.52 -2.32
C ALA A 267 -3.58 -12.18 -3.05
N GLY A 268 -3.70 -11.99 -4.37
CA GLY A 268 -4.76 -12.60 -5.18
C GLY A 268 -6.14 -11.97 -4.97
N LEU A 269 -6.20 -10.68 -4.65
CA LEU A 269 -7.47 -9.95 -4.52
C LEU A 269 -7.88 -9.35 -5.86
N PRO A 270 -9.12 -9.58 -6.34
CA PRO A 270 -9.58 -9.03 -7.60
C PRO A 270 -9.85 -7.53 -7.48
N VAL A 271 -9.49 -6.78 -8.52
CA VAL A 271 -9.70 -5.33 -8.60
C VAL A 271 -11.18 -5.04 -8.86
N ALA A 272 -11.82 -4.30 -7.96
CA ALA A 272 -13.20 -3.83 -8.10
C ALA A 272 -13.29 -2.61 -9.00
N ARG A 273 -12.40 -1.64 -8.78
CA ARG A 273 -12.39 -0.38 -9.52
C ARG A 273 -10.96 0.08 -9.72
N PHE A 274 -10.66 0.52 -10.94
CA PHE A 274 -9.39 1.11 -11.30
C PHE A 274 -9.66 2.45 -11.99
N ASN A 275 -9.34 3.55 -11.32
CA ASN A 275 -9.49 4.88 -11.93
C ASN A 275 -8.12 5.34 -12.44
N GLN A 276 -8.05 5.55 -13.76
CA GLN A 276 -6.89 6.14 -14.43
C GLN A 276 -6.97 7.66 -14.36
N GLY A 277 -5.86 8.33 -14.04
CA GLY A 277 -5.81 9.79 -14.12
C GLY A 277 -4.73 10.45 -13.28
N GLU A 278 -4.62 11.76 -13.43
CA GLU A 278 -3.77 12.59 -12.59
C GLU A 278 -4.45 12.88 -11.25
N PRO A 279 -3.69 12.90 -10.14
CA PRO A 279 -2.22 12.87 -10.06
C PRO A 279 -1.62 11.47 -9.92
N SER A 280 -2.44 10.42 -9.83
CA SER A 280 -2.05 9.01 -9.77
C SER A 280 -3.25 8.13 -10.11
N ASN A 281 -2.99 6.94 -10.66
CA ASN A 281 -3.98 5.88 -10.66
C ASN A 281 -4.44 5.53 -9.23
N THR A 282 -5.72 5.19 -9.07
CA THR A 282 -6.28 4.68 -7.82
C THR A 282 -6.90 3.31 -8.02
N VAL A 283 -6.78 2.45 -7.00
CA VAL A 283 -7.32 1.09 -7.03
C VAL A 283 -8.16 0.78 -5.81
N GLU A 284 -9.27 0.11 -6.06
CA GLU A 284 -10.14 -0.51 -5.06
C GLU A 284 -10.23 -2.00 -5.39
N PHE A 285 -10.15 -2.83 -4.36
CA PHE A 285 -10.28 -4.28 -4.47
C PHE A 285 -11.68 -4.70 -4.06
N PHE A 286 -12.17 -5.82 -4.59
CA PHE A 286 -13.40 -6.39 -4.09
C PHE A 286 -13.22 -6.76 -2.63
N GLN A 287 -14.16 -6.29 -1.84
CA GLN A 287 -14.33 -6.72 -0.47
C GLN A 287 -14.81 -8.17 -0.48
N LEU A 288 -14.50 -8.91 0.59
CA LEU A 288 -15.10 -10.22 0.84
C LEU A 288 -16.60 -10.02 1.02
N ARG A 289 -17.37 -10.09 -0.08
CA ARG A 289 -18.83 -10.14 -0.01
C ARG A 289 -19.21 -11.59 0.28
N PRO A 290 -20.10 -11.85 1.26
CA PRO A 290 -20.79 -13.13 1.28
C PRO A 290 -21.49 -13.32 -0.08
N PHE A 291 -21.41 -14.53 -0.61
CA PHE A 291 -21.87 -14.86 -1.96
C PHE A 291 -23.38 -14.58 -2.11
N GLY A 292 -23.75 -13.65 -2.99
CA GLY A 292 -25.11 -13.46 -3.51
C GLY A 292 -25.87 -12.21 -3.02
N LYS A 293 -26.34 -11.41 -4.01
CA LYS A 293 -27.33 -10.29 -3.98
C LYS A 293 -26.84 -8.84 -3.87
N SER A 294 -27.73 -7.96 -4.35
CA SER A 294 -27.50 -6.62 -4.92
C SER A 294 -27.13 -5.52 -3.92
N ILE A 295 -26.46 -4.49 -4.47
CA ILE A 295 -25.92 -3.23 -3.89
C ILE A 295 -26.82 -2.51 -2.86
N ILE A 296 -28.13 -2.73 -2.86
CA ILE A 296 -29.09 -2.06 -1.95
C ILE A 296 -29.17 -2.76 -0.56
N GLU A 297 -28.77 -4.03 -0.47
CA GLU A 297 -28.77 -4.81 0.80
C GLU A 297 -27.40 -4.81 1.52
N ASP A 298 -26.38 -4.15 0.95
CA ASP A 298 -24.96 -4.27 1.36
C ASP A 298 -24.70 -3.76 2.80
N ASN A 299 -25.35 -2.68 3.26
CA ASN A 299 -25.12 -2.14 4.62
C ASN A 299 -25.69 -3.02 5.75
N LEU A 300 -26.57 -3.98 5.45
CA LEU A 300 -27.20 -4.86 6.45
C LEU A 300 -26.59 -6.26 6.48
N MET A 301 -25.80 -6.64 5.47
CA MET A 301 -25.25 -8.00 5.32
C MET A 301 -23.87 -8.21 5.92
N PHE A 302 -23.00 -7.20 5.98
CA PHE A 302 -21.73 -7.30 6.72
C PHE A 302 -21.96 -7.65 8.19
N ALA A 303 -23.07 -7.17 8.76
CA ALA A 303 -23.50 -7.51 10.10
C ALA A 303 -23.94 -8.99 10.29
N LYS A 304 -24.08 -9.76 9.21
CA LYS A 304 -24.64 -11.13 9.23
C LYS A 304 -23.69 -12.20 8.67
N SER A 305 -22.71 -11.83 7.85
CA SER A 305 -21.67 -12.76 7.38
C SER A 305 -20.58 -12.93 8.43
N LYS A 306 -20.42 -14.17 8.88
CA LYS A 306 -19.44 -14.57 9.88
C LYS A 306 -18.12 -14.85 9.16
N PHE A 307 -17.10 -14.01 9.38
CA PHE A 307 -15.77 -14.23 8.81
C PHE A 307 -14.84 -14.84 9.86
N THR A 308 -13.92 -15.69 9.44
CA THR A 308 -12.78 -16.07 10.28
C THR A 308 -11.68 -15.01 10.18
N GLN A 309 -10.77 -15.00 11.14
CA GLN A 309 -9.60 -14.11 11.10
C GLN A 309 -8.73 -14.34 9.84
N ASN A 310 -8.70 -15.58 9.33
CA ASN A 310 -7.99 -15.93 8.10
C ASN A 310 -8.65 -15.36 6.86
N ASP A 311 -9.98 -15.31 6.80
CA ASP A 311 -10.71 -14.83 5.63
C ASP A 311 -10.33 -13.38 5.32
N ILE A 312 -10.29 -12.54 6.35
CA ILE A 312 -9.99 -11.11 6.21
C ILE A 312 -8.49 -10.81 6.03
N ALA A 313 -7.60 -11.80 6.17
CA ALA A 313 -6.16 -11.58 6.20
C ALA A 313 -5.64 -10.90 4.93
N ARG A 314 -6.11 -11.34 3.75
CA ARG A 314 -5.71 -10.77 2.44
C ARG A 314 -6.05 -9.28 2.34
N ILE A 315 -7.26 -8.91 2.73
CA ILE A 315 -7.74 -7.53 2.61
C ILE A 315 -7.10 -6.64 3.69
N SER A 316 -6.82 -7.17 4.88
CA SER A 316 -6.06 -6.45 5.90
C SER A 316 -4.64 -6.09 5.46
N ILE A 317 -3.95 -6.96 4.72
CA ILE A 317 -2.65 -6.66 4.10
C ILE A 317 -2.78 -5.44 3.16
N VAL A 318 -3.79 -5.44 2.30
CA VAL A 318 -4.03 -4.35 1.34
C VAL A 318 -4.36 -3.02 2.03
N CYS A 319 -5.19 -3.05 3.09
CA CYS A 319 -5.51 -1.85 3.87
C CYS A 319 -4.26 -1.18 4.46
N LEU A 320 -3.28 -1.98 4.88
CA LEU A 320 -2.05 -1.48 5.50
C LEU A 320 -0.91 -1.23 4.49
N ALA A 321 -0.94 -1.85 3.32
CA ALA A 321 0.10 -1.71 2.30
C ALA A 321 0.34 -0.26 1.88
N SER A 322 -0.73 0.53 1.83
CA SER A 322 -0.70 1.99 1.64
C SER A 322 0.26 2.70 2.61
N SER A 323 0.06 2.50 3.91
CA SER A 323 0.84 3.17 4.96
C SER A 323 2.26 2.62 5.05
N VAL A 324 2.41 1.31 4.85
CA VAL A 324 3.72 0.66 4.81
C VAL A 324 4.56 1.18 3.65
N ALA A 325 3.98 1.35 2.46
CA ALA A 325 4.65 1.91 1.29
C ALA A 325 5.18 3.34 1.53
N GLU A 326 4.42 4.18 2.23
CA GLU A 326 4.91 5.51 2.64
C GLU A 326 6.03 5.42 3.67
N CYS A 327 5.91 4.53 4.67
CA CYS A 327 6.94 4.36 5.69
C CYS A 327 8.28 3.86 5.12
N ILE A 328 8.27 3.03 4.09
CA ILE A 328 9.50 2.54 3.45
C ILE A 328 10.35 3.69 2.89
N GLU A 329 9.73 4.70 2.28
CA GLU A 329 10.44 5.83 1.66
C GLU A 329 10.66 6.99 2.64
N PHE A 330 9.64 7.32 3.42
CA PHE A 330 9.60 8.57 4.19
C PHE A 330 9.76 8.36 5.71
N GLY A 331 9.88 7.11 6.17
CA GLY A 331 9.98 6.72 7.58
C GLY A 331 8.68 6.85 8.39
N ILE A 332 7.76 7.72 7.96
CA ILE A 332 6.47 8.00 8.61
C ILE A 332 5.38 8.15 7.56
N ALA A 333 4.25 7.46 7.77
CA ALA A 333 3.06 7.62 6.96
C ALA A 333 2.40 8.98 7.22
N SER A 334 1.87 9.61 6.17
CA SER A 334 1.11 10.86 6.28
C SER A 334 -0.27 10.66 6.88
N GLY A 335 -0.80 9.43 6.82
CA GLY A 335 -2.08 8.99 7.37
C GLY A 335 -2.63 7.82 6.55
N THR A 336 -3.33 6.89 7.20
CA THR A 336 -3.97 5.78 6.47
C THR A 336 -5.23 6.28 5.77
N ASN A 337 -5.55 5.74 4.58
CA ASN A 337 -6.78 6.10 3.88
C ASN A 337 -8.00 5.81 4.79
N PRO A 338 -8.88 6.80 5.06
CA PRO A 338 -10.04 6.59 5.93
C PRO A 338 -10.92 5.41 5.50
N GLY A 339 -11.07 5.20 4.19
CA GLY A 339 -11.82 4.06 3.66
C GLY A 339 -11.18 2.71 4.00
N ASP A 340 -9.84 2.63 3.98
CA ASP A 340 -9.09 1.42 4.29
C ASP A 340 -9.14 1.09 5.80
N VAL A 341 -9.10 2.12 6.66
CA VAL A 341 -9.25 1.96 8.12
C VAL A 341 -10.68 1.59 8.50
N SER A 342 -11.68 2.25 7.89
CA SER A 342 -13.09 1.92 8.12
C SER A 342 -13.39 0.48 7.73
N LEU A 343 -12.93 0.06 6.54
CA LEU A 343 -13.07 -1.31 6.06
C LEU A 343 -12.36 -2.31 6.98
N LEU A 344 -11.13 -2.00 7.40
CA LEU A 344 -10.40 -2.86 8.33
C LEU A 344 -11.15 -3.01 9.65
N ASN A 345 -11.64 -1.93 10.24
CA ASN A 345 -12.40 -1.97 11.49
C ASN A 345 -13.72 -2.74 11.35
N GLU A 346 -14.46 -2.52 10.25
CA GLU A 346 -15.68 -3.25 9.94
C GLU A 346 -15.44 -4.76 9.85
N LEU A 347 -14.43 -5.16 9.08
CA LEU A 347 -14.06 -6.56 8.92
C LEU A 347 -13.60 -7.19 10.23
N MET A 348 -12.78 -6.47 11.02
CA MET A 348 -12.31 -6.95 12.32
C MET A 348 -13.46 -7.15 13.32
N ASN A 349 -14.48 -6.28 13.27
CA ASN A 349 -15.68 -6.40 14.10
C ASN A 349 -16.63 -7.52 13.64
N SER A 350 -16.52 -7.94 12.37
CA SER A 350 -17.33 -9.03 11.79
C SER A 350 -16.72 -10.44 11.98
N ILE A 351 -15.56 -10.55 12.63
CA ILE A 351 -14.90 -11.84 12.88
C ILE A 351 -15.68 -12.66 13.92
N GLU A 352 -15.89 -13.94 13.62
CA GLU A 352 -16.38 -14.93 14.57
C GLU A 352 -15.41 -16.12 14.72
N PRO A 353 -15.03 -16.50 15.95
CA PRO A 353 -15.38 -15.85 17.23
C PRO A 353 -14.74 -14.46 17.38
N PRO A 354 -15.34 -13.55 18.17
CA PRO A 354 -14.79 -12.22 18.37
C PRO A 354 -13.39 -12.30 18.98
N ILE A 355 -12.44 -11.61 18.34
CA ILE A 355 -11.04 -11.59 18.77
C ILE A 355 -10.83 -10.56 19.88
N LYS A 356 -9.86 -10.83 20.76
CA LYS A 356 -9.47 -9.89 21.82
C LYS A 356 -8.74 -8.67 21.24
N PRO A 357 -8.75 -7.51 21.91
CA PRO A 357 -8.01 -6.32 21.45
C PRO A 357 -6.53 -6.57 21.15
N GLU A 358 -5.87 -7.43 21.94
CA GLU A 358 -4.48 -7.83 21.70
C GLU A 358 -4.32 -8.63 20.39
N GLN A 359 -5.21 -9.59 20.14
CA GLN A 359 -5.23 -10.36 18.89
C GLN A 359 -5.51 -9.46 17.68
N ALA A 360 -6.36 -8.44 17.86
CA ALA A 360 -6.61 -7.46 16.82
C ALA A 360 -5.37 -6.63 16.48
N GLN A 361 -4.60 -6.20 17.48
CA GLN A 361 -3.32 -5.52 17.24
C GLN A 361 -2.28 -6.44 16.60
N ASN A 362 -2.23 -7.71 17.03
CA ASN A 362 -1.36 -8.73 16.45
C ASN A 362 -1.67 -8.95 14.96
N HIS A 363 -2.96 -9.01 14.60
CA HIS A 363 -3.42 -9.07 13.21
C HIS A 363 -2.96 -7.88 12.37
N ILE A 364 -3.06 -6.66 12.93
CA ILE A 364 -2.61 -5.43 12.26
C ILE A 364 -1.09 -5.47 12.05
N ARG A 365 -0.31 -5.84 13.07
CA ARG A 365 1.16 -5.94 12.97
C ARG A 365 1.56 -6.99 11.94
N TRP A 366 0.92 -8.16 11.98
CA TRP A 366 1.14 -9.21 11.00
C TRP A 366 0.82 -8.74 9.58
N SER A 367 -0.30 -8.05 9.39
CA SER A 367 -0.71 -7.52 8.09
C SER A 367 0.30 -6.48 7.58
N ALA A 368 0.84 -5.63 8.45
CA ALA A 368 1.85 -4.63 8.12
C ALA A 368 3.20 -5.26 7.75
N ILE A 369 3.67 -6.25 8.52
CA ILE A 369 4.88 -7.03 8.18
C ILE A 369 4.69 -7.72 6.83
N THR A 370 3.55 -8.36 6.63
CA THR A 370 3.28 -9.11 5.40
C THR A 370 3.22 -8.18 4.19
N ALA A 371 2.61 -7.00 4.33
CA ALA A 371 2.64 -5.98 3.28
C ALA A 371 4.07 -5.52 2.99
N TRP A 372 4.87 -5.27 4.03
CA TRP A 372 6.28 -4.89 3.88
C TRP A 372 7.07 -5.98 3.15
N GLU A 373 6.90 -7.25 3.52
CA GLU A 373 7.56 -8.37 2.85
C GLU A 373 7.23 -8.43 1.36
N ILE A 374 5.97 -8.17 0.99
CA ILE A 374 5.57 -8.14 -0.44
C ILE A 374 6.29 -7.00 -1.16
N LEU A 375 6.29 -5.79 -0.57
CA LEU A 375 6.94 -4.62 -1.17
C LEU A 375 8.47 -4.76 -1.24
N ASP A 376 9.09 -5.41 -0.25
CA ASP A 376 10.53 -5.65 -0.20
C ASP A 376 10.95 -6.76 -1.17
N GLN A 377 10.19 -7.86 -1.22
CA GLN A 377 10.43 -8.97 -2.15
C GLN A 377 10.31 -8.54 -3.63
N TYR A 378 9.37 -7.65 -3.94
CA TYR A 378 9.10 -7.16 -5.29
C TYR A 378 9.49 -5.68 -5.45
N LYS A 379 10.61 -5.27 -4.85
CA LYS A 379 11.03 -3.86 -4.79
C LYS A 379 11.25 -3.24 -6.17
N GLU A 380 11.80 -3.99 -7.12
CA GLU A 380 12.05 -3.48 -8.47
C GLU A 380 10.74 -3.29 -9.24
N GLU A 381 9.84 -4.28 -9.17
CA GLU A 381 8.48 -4.18 -9.71
C GLU A 381 7.72 -3.02 -9.09
N TYR A 382 7.84 -2.84 -7.78
CA TYR A 382 7.22 -1.75 -7.06
C TYR A 382 7.69 -0.39 -7.57
N GLN A 383 9.00 -0.21 -7.74
CA GLN A 383 9.55 1.04 -8.28
C GLN A 383 9.07 1.31 -9.71
N ARG A 384 9.03 0.28 -10.57
CA ARG A 384 8.50 0.44 -11.93
C ARG A 384 7.01 0.77 -11.92
N LEU A 385 6.25 0.14 -11.02
CA LEU A 385 4.84 0.37 -10.84
C LEU A 385 4.54 1.79 -10.36
N VAL A 386 5.36 2.35 -9.47
CA VAL A 386 5.25 3.76 -9.04
C VAL A 386 5.34 4.70 -10.23
N ILE A 387 6.29 4.47 -11.15
CA ILE A 387 6.43 5.27 -12.38
C ILE A 387 5.19 5.12 -13.28
N ALA A 388 4.67 3.90 -13.41
CA ALA A 388 3.47 3.64 -14.20
C ALA A 388 2.23 4.34 -13.63
N PHE A 389 2.09 4.34 -12.30
CA PHE A 389 1.01 5.02 -11.59
C PHE A 389 1.11 6.54 -11.71
N GLU A 390 2.33 7.09 -11.67
CA GLU A 390 2.59 8.51 -11.90
C GLU A 390 2.25 8.93 -13.33
N LYS A 391 2.52 8.07 -14.32
CA LYS A 391 2.18 8.28 -15.75
C LYS A 391 0.69 8.05 -16.06
N GLY A 392 -0.11 7.55 -15.12
CA GLY A 392 -1.52 7.27 -15.35
C GLY A 392 -1.78 6.08 -16.29
N GLN A 393 -0.89 5.07 -16.28
CA GLN A 393 -0.98 3.91 -17.19
C GLN A 393 -2.23 3.05 -16.93
N SER A 394 -2.64 2.25 -17.90
CA SER A 394 -3.82 1.38 -17.72
C SER A 394 -3.54 0.18 -16.81
N MET A 395 -4.61 -0.44 -16.28
CA MET A 395 -4.50 -1.58 -15.37
C MET A 395 -3.69 -2.74 -15.98
N GLU A 396 -3.87 -3.01 -17.28
CA GLU A 396 -3.17 -4.08 -17.97
C GLU A 396 -1.66 -3.81 -18.10
N GLU A 397 -1.30 -2.55 -18.33
CA GLU A 397 0.10 -2.10 -18.33
C GLU A 397 0.72 -2.29 -16.95
N CYS A 398 0.02 -1.87 -15.89
CA CYS A 398 0.47 -2.08 -14.52
C CYS A 398 0.68 -3.56 -14.19
N ILE A 399 -0.19 -4.45 -14.66
CA ILE A 399 -0.03 -5.91 -14.49
C ILE A 399 1.20 -6.41 -15.25
N SER A 400 1.42 -5.97 -16.49
CA SER A 400 2.62 -6.35 -17.27
C SER A 400 3.93 -5.93 -16.58
N ILE A 401 3.93 -4.76 -15.96
CA ILE A 401 5.07 -4.21 -15.21
C ILE A 401 5.35 -5.04 -13.95
N ILE A 402 4.30 -5.45 -13.24
CA ILE A 402 4.43 -6.34 -12.08
C ILE A 402 5.03 -7.66 -12.50
N GLU A 403 4.59 -8.27 -13.60
CA GLU A 403 5.14 -9.56 -14.05
C GLU A 403 6.59 -9.47 -14.53
N GLY A 404 7.10 -8.26 -14.79
CA GLY A 404 8.52 -8.01 -15.09
C GLY A 404 8.82 -7.91 -16.58
N GLU A 405 7.80 -7.70 -17.40
CA GLU A 405 7.90 -7.74 -18.87
C GLU A 405 7.31 -6.49 -19.55
N GLY A 406 6.89 -5.47 -18.78
CA GLY A 406 6.43 -4.18 -19.30
C GLY A 406 7.58 -3.21 -19.59
N ASP A 407 7.55 -2.56 -20.75
CA ASP A 407 8.46 -1.46 -21.11
C ASP A 407 7.97 -0.16 -20.45
N LEU A 408 8.85 0.55 -19.74
CA LEU A 408 8.54 1.82 -19.08
C LEU A 408 8.71 3.06 -19.96
#